data_AF-A0A3D5FBP2-F1
#
_entry.id   AF-A0A3D5FBP2-F1
#
_cell.length_a   1.000
_cell.length_b   1.000
_cell.length_c   1.000
_cell.angle_alpha   90.00
_cell.angle_beta   90.00
_cell.angle_gamma   90.00
#
_symmetry.space_group_name_H-M   'P 1'
#
loop_
_entity.id
_entity.type
_entity.pdbx_description
1 polymer ?
#
loop_
_entity_poly.entity_id
_entity_poly.type
_entity_poly.pdbx_seq_one_letter_code
_entity_poly.pdbx_strand_id
1 'polypeptide(L)'
;MTDTPKNQTLITGQLLQIRDKLIAKRHLIPASFQAEWDSLAEKTEMFDPANQGQLSHAGNQMVTKRSAFKGTVNDLLQLVEAMRNLNRQIKITAH
;
A
#
# COMPACT_ATOMS: atom_id res chain seq x y z
N MET A 1 -14.71 -18.16 -6.86
CA MET A 1 -13.74 -17.17 -7.39
C MET A 1 -12.37 -17.57 -6.86
N THR A 2 -11.48 -18.03 -7.74
CA THR A 2 -10.15 -18.53 -7.40
C THR A 2 -9.24 -17.37 -6.97
N ASP A 3 -9.08 -17.22 -5.67
CA ASP A 3 -8.13 -16.32 -5.00
C ASP A 3 -6.71 -16.75 -5.36
N THR A 4 -6.21 -16.24 -6.50
CA THR A 4 -4.94 -16.67 -7.07
C THR A 4 -3.84 -15.72 -6.56
N PRO A 5 -2.67 -16.22 -6.11
CA PRO A 5 -1.56 -15.39 -5.62
C PRO A 5 -1.17 -14.23 -6.55
N LYS A 6 -1.33 -14.40 -7.87
CA LYS A 6 -1.11 -13.35 -8.88
C LYS A 6 -1.98 -12.11 -8.68
N ASN A 7 -3.24 -12.28 -8.26
CA ASN A 7 -4.15 -11.15 -8.05
C ASN A 7 -3.71 -10.35 -6.82
N GLN A 8 -3.29 -11.02 -5.75
CA GLN A 8 -2.77 -10.36 -4.54
C GLN A 8 -1.51 -9.54 -4.85
N THR A 9 -0.55 -10.09 -5.60
CA THR A 9 0.65 -9.35 -6.01
C THR A 9 0.30 -8.12 -6.86
N LEU A 10 -0.64 -8.27 -7.81
CA LEU A 10 -1.07 -7.16 -8.65
C LEU A 10 -1.74 -6.05 -7.84
N ILE A 11 -2.66 -6.41 -6.93
CA ILE A 11 -3.37 -5.45 -6.08
C ILE A 11 -2.40 -4.74 -5.12
N THR A 12 -1.45 -5.48 -4.55
CA THR A 12 -0.39 -4.92 -3.70
C THR A 12 0.48 -3.94 -4.50
N GLY A 13 0.86 -4.28 -5.74
CA GLY A 13 1.60 -3.38 -6.61
C GLY A 13 0.83 -2.09 -6.91
N GLN A 14 -0.49 -2.19 -7.15
CA GLN A 14 -1.34 -1.01 -7.34
C GLN A 14 -1.43 -0.14 -6.08
N LEU A 15 -1.52 -0.76 -4.90
CA LEU A 15 -1.55 -0.06 -3.61
C LEU A 15 -0.29 0.76 -3.41
N LEU A 16 0.88 0.15 -3.62
CA LEU A 16 2.18 0.82 -3.51
C LEU A 16 2.31 1.98 -4.50
N GLN A 17 1.90 1.78 -5.75
CA GLN A 17 1.92 2.86 -6.76
C GLN A 17 1.07 4.08 -6.37
N ILE A 18 -0.07 3.88 -5.70
CA ILE A 18 -0.91 5.00 -5.23
C ILE A 18 -0.28 5.67 -4.02
N ARG A 19 0.25 4.88 -3.07
CA ARG A 19 1.00 5.38 -1.91
C ARG A 19 2.17 6.26 -2.34
N ASP A 20 2.99 5.80 -3.27
CA ASP A 20 4.16 6.57 -3.77
C ASP A 20 3.75 7.92 -4.37
N LYS A 21 2.64 7.94 -5.13
CA LYS A 21 2.09 9.20 -5.67
C LYS A 21 1.64 10.16 -4.57
N LEU A 22 1.02 9.64 -3.51
CA LEU A 22 0.59 10.43 -2.36
C LEU A 22 1.79 10.92 -1.54
N ILE A 23 2.80 10.09 -1.29
CA ILE A 23 4.06 10.48 -0.62
C ILE A 23 4.74 11.62 -1.39
N ALA A 24 4.87 11.49 -2.71
CA ALA A 24 5.47 12.52 -3.56
C ALA A 24 4.75 13.87 -3.46
N LYS A 25 3.44 13.84 -3.17
CA LYS A 25 2.57 15.01 -3.03
C LYS A 25 2.11 15.22 -1.59
N ARG A 26 2.81 14.67 -0.58
CA ARG A 26 2.38 14.73 0.83
C ARG A 26 2.20 16.16 1.33
N HIS A 27 2.97 17.10 0.77
CA HIS A 27 2.91 18.52 1.07
C HIS A 27 1.63 19.20 0.54
N LEU A 28 0.88 18.54 -0.34
CA LEU A 28 -0.41 18.99 -0.87
C LEU A 28 -1.59 18.35 -0.12
N ILE A 29 -1.34 17.43 0.83
CA ILE A 29 -2.39 16.80 1.61
C ILE A 29 -2.91 17.83 2.63
N PRO A 30 -4.20 18.23 2.56
CA PRO A 30 -4.76 19.16 3.54
C PRO A 30 -4.73 18.58 4.95
N ALA A 31 -4.60 19.43 5.97
CA ALA A 31 -4.59 19.00 7.37
C ALA A 31 -5.82 18.12 7.74
N SER A 32 -6.98 18.40 7.13
CA SER A 32 -8.21 17.60 7.29
C SER A 32 -8.06 16.13 6.88
N PHE A 33 -7.17 15.84 5.94
CA PHE A 33 -6.90 14.51 5.40
C PHE A 33 -5.59 13.90 5.91
N GLN A 34 -4.80 14.64 6.69
CA GLN A 34 -3.51 14.20 7.21
C GLN A 34 -3.66 12.96 8.12
N ALA A 35 -4.65 12.96 9.02
CA ALA A 35 -4.90 11.82 9.90
C ALA A 35 -5.32 10.55 9.14
N GLU A 36 -6.14 10.70 8.10
CA GLU A 36 -6.53 9.58 7.22
C GLU A 36 -5.34 9.07 6.43
N TRP A 37 -4.53 9.99 5.88
CA TRP A 37 -3.29 9.67 5.20
C TRP A 37 -2.32 8.91 6.10
N ASP A 38 -2.05 9.40 7.32
CA ASP A 38 -1.11 8.78 8.25
C ASP A 38 -1.57 7.36 8.62
N SER A 39 -2.87 7.16 8.88
CA SER A 39 -3.42 5.83 9.16
C SER A 39 -3.30 4.87 7.97
N LEU A 40 -3.55 5.35 6.75
CA LEU A 40 -3.41 4.54 5.54
C LEU A 40 -1.93 4.27 5.20
N ALA A 41 -1.05 5.24 5.41
CA ALA A 41 0.39 5.10 5.20
C ALA A 41 0.98 4.05 6.14
N GLU A 42 0.60 4.08 7.42
CA GLU A 42 1.00 3.07 8.41
C GLU A 42 0.50 1.67 8.02
N LYS A 43 -0.80 1.54 7.70
CA LYS A 43 -1.37 0.25 7.25
C LYS A 43 -0.73 -0.29 5.98
N THR A 44 -0.21 0.58 5.12
CA THR A 44 0.42 0.16 3.87
C THR A 44 1.92 -0.05 3.97
N GLU A 45 2.53 0.36 5.08
CA GLU A 45 3.96 0.22 5.34
C GLU A 45 4.41 -1.25 5.37
N MET A 46 3.54 -2.17 5.83
CA MET A 46 3.82 -3.62 5.83
C MET A 46 3.95 -4.25 4.44
N PHE A 47 3.45 -3.57 3.40
CA PHE A 47 3.60 -4.01 2.00
C PHE A 47 4.84 -3.42 1.33
N ASP A 48 5.52 -2.47 1.99
CA ASP A 48 6.70 -1.84 1.42
C ASP A 48 7.84 -2.87 1.31
N PRO A 49 8.38 -3.10 0.11
CA PRO A 49 9.52 -3.99 -0.08
C PRO A 49 10.72 -3.62 0.82
N ALA A 50 10.89 -2.33 1.15
CA ALA A 50 11.94 -1.87 2.06
C ALA A 50 11.74 -2.36 3.50
N ASN A 51 10.48 -2.51 3.94
CA ASN A 51 10.12 -2.99 5.28
C ASN A 51 9.94 -4.51 5.36
N GLN A 52 9.79 -5.18 4.21
CA GLN A 52 9.73 -6.64 4.14
C GLN A 52 11.07 -7.33 4.41
N GLY A 53 12.11 -6.54 4.68
CA GLY A 53 13.41 -7.01 5.15
C GLY A 53 14.34 -7.27 3.99
N GLN A 54 15.54 -6.70 4.10
CA GLN A 54 16.69 -7.06 3.31
C GLN A 54 16.78 -8.58 3.16
N LEU A 55 17.03 -9.01 1.93
CA LEU A 55 17.49 -10.34 1.59
C LEU A 55 18.59 -10.74 2.58
N SER A 56 18.26 -11.54 3.59
CA SER A 56 19.31 -12.18 4.39
C SER A 56 19.96 -13.21 3.47
N HIS A 57 21.19 -12.94 3.06
CA HIS A 57 22.06 -13.85 2.30
C HIS A 57 22.49 -15.07 3.12
N ALA A 58 21.64 -15.61 4.00
CA ALA A 58 21.86 -16.88 4.66
C ALA A 58 21.47 -18.03 3.72
N GLY A 59 22.34 -18.31 2.74
CA GLY A 59 22.34 -19.55 1.96
C GLY A 59 21.32 -19.63 0.83
N ASN A 60 21.56 -18.92 -0.29
CA ASN A 60 21.05 -19.21 -1.65
C ASN A 60 19.57 -19.62 -1.86
N GLN A 61 18.69 -19.43 -0.88
CA GLN A 61 17.26 -19.58 -1.03
C GLN A 61 16.62 -18.20 -0.92
N MET A 62 15.99 -17.75 -2.00
CA MET A 62 15.02 -16.65 -1.94
C MET A 62 13.88 -17.07 -1.03
N VAL A 63 14.00 -16.77 0.26
CA VAL A 63 12.87 -16.85 1.17
C VAL A 63 12.06 -15.59 0.92
N THR A 64 11.07 -15.68 0.02
CA THR A 64 10.00 -14.70 -0.02
C THR A 64 9.33 -14.76 1.35
N LYS A 65 9.62 -13.80 2.24
CA LYS A 65 8.82 -13.62 3.45
C LYS A 65 7.39 -13.52 2.94
N ARG A 66 6.57 -14.54 3.22
CA ARG A 66 5.13 -14.50 2.96
C ARG A 66 4.68 -13.17 3.51
N SER A 67 4.15 -12.31 2.63
CA SER A 67 3.60 -11.01 2.98
C SER A 67 2.85 -11.20 4.30
N ALA A 68 3.27 -10.51 5.37
CA ALA A 68 2.72 -10.73 6.71
C ALA A 68 1.23 -10.35 6.80
N PHE A 69 0.67 -9.85 5.69
CA PHE A 69 -0.74 -9.63 5.49
C PHE A 69 -1.55 -10.93 5.63
N LYS A 70 -2.20 -11.07 6.78
CA LYS A 70 -3.14 -12.16 7.08
C LYS A 70 -4.57 -11.87 6.58
N GLY A 71 -4.79 -10.75 5.90
CA GLY A 71 -6.08 -10.36 5.36
C GLY A 71 -6.43 -11.06 4.05
N THR A 72 -7.66 -10.88 3.61
CA THR A 72 -8.19 -11.40 2.34
C THR A 72 -7.88 -10.46 1.17
N VAL A 73 -8.05 -10.93 -0.07
CA VAL A 73 -8.00 -10.05 -1.26
C VAL A 73 -8.97 -8.88 -1.15
N ASN A 74 -10.13 -9.09 -0.51
CA ASN A 74 -11.11 -8.02 -0.31
C ASN A 74 -10.57 -6.91 0.60
N ASP A 75 -9.83 -7.27 1.65
CA ASP A 75 -9.18 -6.29 2.53
C ASP A 75 -8.13 -5.46 1.77
N LEU A 76 -7.39 -6.09 0.85
CA LEU A 76 -6.46 -5.37 -0.04
C LEU A 76 -7.19 -4.43 -0.99
N LEU A 77 -8.30 -4.88 -1.58
CA LEU A 77 -9.11 -4.06 -2.47
C LEU A 77 -9.71 -2.86 -1.74
N GLN A 78 -10.19 -3.05 -0.50
CA GLN A 78 -10.68 -1.96 0.34
C GLN A 78 -9.57 -0.94 0.66
N LEU A 79 -8.34 -1.40 0.95
CA LEU A 79 -7.20 -0.50 1.16
C LEU A 79 -6.85 0.30 -0.11
N VAL A 80 -6.84 -0.36 -1.27
CA VAL A 80 -6.61 0.30 -2.56
C VAL A 80 -7.69 1.34 -2.84
N GLU A 81 -8.95 1.00 -2.58
CA GLU A 81 -10.08 1.90 -2.79
C GLU A 81 -10.04 3.11 -1.86
N ALA A 82 -9.73 2.91 -0.58
CA ALA A 82 -9.53 3.99 0.39
C ALA A 82 -8.42 4.95 -0.06
N MET A 83 -7.25 4.43 -0.46
CA MET A 83 -6.16 5.26 -0.99
C MET A 83 -6.54 5.99 -2.28
N ARG A 84 -7.31 5.36 -3.18
CA ARG A 84 -7.82 6.02 -4.39
C ARG A 84 -8.78 7.16 -4.05
N ASN A 85 -9.67 6.93 -3.09
CA ASN A 85 -10.63 7.93 -2.66
C ASN A 85 -9.92 9.13 -2.03
N LEU A 86 -8.96 8.89 -1.13
CA LEU A 86 -8.12 9.93 -0.55
C LEU A 86 -7.39 10.74 -1.64
N ASN A 87 -6.74 10.08 -2.60
CA ASN A 87 -6.07 10.74 -3.72
C ASN A 87 -7.02 11.57 -4.60
N ARG A 88 -8.27 11.11 -4.79
CA ARG A 88 -9.29 11.88 -5.52
C ARG A 88 -9.74 13.10 -4.73
N GLN A 89 -9.95 12.96 -3.42
CA GLN A 89 -10.38 14.06 -2.55
C GLN A 89 -9.31 15.17 -2.47
N ILE A 90 -8.04 14.80 -2.26
CA ILE A 90 -6.91 15.74 -2.27
C ILE A 90 -6.85 16.53 -3.60
N LYS A 91 -7.07 15.85 -4.74
CA LYS A 91 -7.07 16.50 -6.06
C LYS A 91 -8.19 17.55 -6.20
N ILE A 92 -9.35 17.32 -5.58
CA ILE A 92 -10.48 18.26 -5.64
C ILE A 92 -10.22 19.47 -4.73
N THR A 93 -9.58 19.28 -3.59
CA THR A 93 -9.28 20.37 -2.64
C THR A 93 -8.12 21.26 -3.08
N ALA A 94 -7.18 20.76 -3.89
CA ALA A 94 -6.01 21.52 -4.37
C ALA A 94 -6.31 22.49 -5.53
N HIS A 95 -7.59 22.81 -5.79
CA HIS A 95 -8.04 23.56 -6.97
C HIS A 95 -8.69 24.90 -6.63
#